data_AF-A0A544QMU1-F1
#
_entry.id   AF-A0A544QMU1-F1
#
_cell.length_a   1.000
_cell.length_b   1.000
_cell.length_c   1.000
_cell.angle_alpha   90.00
_cell.angle_beta   90.00
_cell.angle_gamma   90.00
#
_symmetry.space_group_name_H-M   'P 1'
#
loop_
_entity.id
_entity.type
_entity.pdbx_description
1 polymer ?
#
loop_
_entity_poly.entity_id
_entity_poly.type
_entity_poly.pdbx_seq_one_letter_code
_entity_poly.pdbx_strand_id
1 'polypeptide(L)'
;MGTTSSTKLRDVTDDRTTDTGWYGVTETMPEQQVLRGIVTVRSPMNSAGALTLESLDGRRTFQVVDHATPEIQAVLSRVERATKISVKLVKLTARGDLWRAVGVQPDSTRP
;
A
#
# COMPACT_ATOMS: atom_id res chain seq x y z
N MET A 1 43.85 -36.52 -15.55
CA MET A 1 44.49 -35.80 -14.43
C MET A 1 44.96 -34.46 -14.99
N GLY A 2 44.63 -33.26 -14.52
CA GLY A 2 43.76 -32.71 -13.49
C GLY A 2 43.91 -31.18 -13.56
N THR A 3 42.85 -30.45 -13.17
CA THR A 3 42.84 -29.04 -12.65
C THR A 3 43.32 -27.91 -13.59
N THR A 4 42.48 -27.07 -14.20
CA THR A 4 41.54 -26.01 -13.72
C THR A 4 42.11 -24.57 -13.75
N SER A 5 41.32 -23.73 -14.41
CA SER A 5 41.21 -22.27 -14.49
C SER A 5 41.49 -21.47 -13.21
N SER A 6 41.98 -20.22 -13.35
CA SER A 6 41.17 -19.00 -13.14
C SER A 6 42.02 -17.72 -12.96
N THR A 7 41.75 -16.77 -13.85
CA THR A 7 41.49 -15.33 -13.65
C THR A 7 42.01 -14.63 -12.38
N LYS A 8 42.88 -13.63 -12.57
CA LYS A 8 43.13 -12.52 -11.63
C LYS A 8 43.40 -11.27 -12.48
N LEU A 9 42.43 -10.38 -12.66
CA LEU A 9 42.04 -9.24 -11.81
C LEU A 9 42.50 -7.95 -12.50
N ARG A 10 41.53 -7.14 -12.91
CA ARG A 10 41.70 -5.83 -13.55
C ARG A 10 42.02 -4.79 -12.47
N ASP A 11 42.88 -3.83 -12.79
CA ASP A 11 43.10 -2.57 -12.07
C ASP A 11 43.10 -1.45 -13.13
N VAL A 12 42.01 -0.67 -13.27
CA VAL A 12 41.81 0.66 -12.69
C VAL A 12 42.87 1.64 -13.22
N THR A 13 42.51 2.58 -14.10
CA THR A 13 42.12 3.93 -13.68
C THR A 13 41.34 4.59 -14.82
N ASP A 14 40.04 4.84 -14.63
CA ASP A 14 39.33 5.88 -15.39
C ASP A 14 39.25 7.12 -14.51
N ASP A 15 40.01 8.12 -14.94
CA ASP A 15 39.97 9.51 -14.51
C ASP A 15 38.66 10.12 -15.00
N ARG A 16 37.75 10.42 -14.07
CA ARG A 16 36.73 11.45 -14.31
C ARG A 16 36.12 12.00 -13.01
N THR A 17 36.62 13.18 -12.66
CA THR A 17 35.88 14.36 -12.19
C THR A 17 34.89 14.15 -11.05
N THR A 18 35.37 14.45 -9.85
CA THR A 18 34.57 14.77 -8.67
C THR A 18 33.81 16.08 -8.90
N ASP A 19 32.64 16.01 -9.54
CA ASP A 19 31.68 17.11 -9.51
C ASP A 19 30.85 17.03 -8.23
N THR A 20 30.90 18.13 -7.48
CA THR A 20 30.35 18.27 -6.15
C THR A 20 28.87 18.64 -6.25
N GLY A 21 27.99 17.65 -6.37
CA GLY A 21 26.54 17.82 -6.35
C GLY A 21 25.90 17.21 -5.10
N TRP A 22 25.63 18.04 -4.09
CA TRP A 22 25.02 17.69 -2.79
C TRP A 22 23.52 17.29 -2.83
N TYR A 23 23.04 16.61 -3.87
CA TYR A 23 21.65 16.11 -3.94
C TYR A 23 21.59 14.68 -4.46
N GLY A 24 22.24 13.76 -3.74
CA GLY A 24 22.05 12.31 -3.87
C GLY A 24 20.82 11.80 -3.14
N VAL A 25 19.68 12.48 -3.25
CA VAL A 25 18.40 11.83 -2.94
C VAL A 25 17.93 11.21 -4.26
N THR A 26 18.23 9.92 -4.45
CA THR A 26 17.23 9.09 -5.10
C THR A 26 16.00 9.26 -4.25
N GLU A 27 15.10 10.13 -4.68
CA GLU A 27 13.79 10.29 -4.11
C GLU A 27 13.07 8.99 -4.43
N THR A 28 13.42 7.95 -3.68
CA THR A 28 12.67 6.72 -3.56
C THR A 28 11.39 7.18 -2.88
N MET A 29 10.51 7.78 -3.68
CA MET A 29 9.13 7.98 -3.29
C MET A 29 8.71 6.64 -2.72
N PRO A 30 8.34 6.57 -1.42
CA PRO A 30 8.00 5.30 -0.84
C PRO A 30 6.90 4.75 -1.73
N GLU A 31 7.13 3.58 -2.34
CA GLU A 31 6.13 2.88 -3.13
C GLU A 31 4.90 2.81 -2.23
N GLN A 32 3.91 3.68 -2.48
CA GLN A 32 2.77 3.80 -1.59
C GLN A 32 2.08 2.44 -1.67
N GLN A 33 2.09 1.69 -0.56
CA GLN A 33 1.57 0.34 -0.57
C GLN A 33 0.10 0.40 -0.97
N VAL A 34 -0.21 -0.15 -2.14
CA VAL A 34 -1.59 -0.24 -2.64
C VAL A 34 -2.11 -1.63 -2.35
N LEU A 35 -3.17 -1.72 -1.55
CA LEU A 35 -3.89 -2.95 -1.32
C LEU A 35 -5.15 -2.96 -2.19
N ARG A 36 -5.34 -4.05 -2.93
CA ARG A 36 -6.57 -4.32 -3.69
C ARG A 36 -7.05 -5.70 -3.30
N GLY A 37 -8.31 -5.80 -2.90
CA GLY A 37 -8.87 -7.09 -2.55
C GLY A 37 -10.24 -6.98 -1.91
N ILE A 38 -10.81 -8.14 -1.66
CA ILE A 38 -12.04 -8.27 -0.91
C ILE A 38 -11.67 -8.24 0.58
N VAL A 39 -12.39 -7.43 1.34
CA VAL A 39 -12.24 -7.30 2.79
C VAL A 39 -13.61 -7.32 3.43
N THR A 40 -13.65 -7.66 4.70
CA THR A 40 -14.86 -7.65 5.52
C THR A 40 -14.89 -6.38 6.38
N VAL A 41 -16.04 -5.73 6.49
CA VAL A 41 -16.23 -4.60 7.40
C VAL A 41 -16.26 -5.12 8.83
N ARG A 42 -15.18 -4.90 9.59
CA ARG A 42 -15.10 -5.30 11.00
C ARG A 42 -15.84 -4.32 11.90
N SER A 43 -15.66 -3.03 11.64
CA SER A 43 -16.38 -1.95 12.29
C SER A 43 -16.86 -0.96 11.24
N PRO A 44 -18.17 -0.63 11.22
CA PRO A 44 -18.72 0.35 10.30
C PRO A 44 -18.13 1.74 10.57
N MET A 45 -18.38 2.67 9.65
CA MET A 45 -17.87 4.03 9.74
C MET A 45 -18.34 4.72 11.03
N ASN A 46 -17.40 5.25 11.81
CA ASN A 46 -17.69 6.03 13.00
C ASN A 46 -18.03 7.48 12.65
N SER A 47 -18.48 8.28 13.63
CA SER A 47 -18.83 9.70 13.43
C SER A 47 -17.66 10.58 12.96
N ALA A 48 -16.42 10.12 13.12
CA ALA A 48 -15.22 10.80 12.61
C ALA A 48 -14.88 10.38 11.16
N GLY A 49 -15.70 9.53 10.52
CA GLY A 49 -15.49 9.03 9.17
C GLY A 49 -14.49 7.88 9.07
N ALA A 50 -13.94 7.39 10.19
CA ALA A 50 -13.01 6.26 10.15
C ALA A 50 -13.76 4.92 10.15
N LEU A 51 -13.25 3.94 9.41
CA LEU A 51 -13.79 2.59 9.36
C LEU A 51 -12.69 1.54 9.54
N THR A 52 -13.07 0.35 10.01
CA THR A 52 -12.13 -0.76 10.19
C THR A 52 -12.49 -1.91 9.27
N LEU A 53 -11.56 -2.22 8.38
CA LEU A 53 -11.64 -3.34 7.46
C LEU A 53 -10.76 -4.49 7.96
N GLU A 54 -11.14 -5.70 7.62
CA GLU A 54 -10.40 -6.91 7.96
C GLU A 54 -10.23 -7.76 6.71
N SER A 55 -9.03 -8.32 6.53
CA SER A 55 -8.77 -9.29 5.46
C SER A 55 -9.70 -10.49 5.62
N LEU A 56 -10.05 -11.17 4.52
CA LEU A 56 -10.91 -12.36 4.57
C LEU A 56 -10.37 -13.47 5.49
N ASP A 57 -9.04 -13.58 5.61
CA ASP A 57 -8.38 -14.55 6.50
C ASP A 57 -8.38 -14.14 7.98
N GLY A 58 -8.91 -12.95 8.34
CA GLY A 58 -8.91 -12.42 9.70
C GLY A 58 -7.53 -11.99 10.24
N ARG A 59 -6.46 -12.14 9.43
CA ARG A 59 -5.07 -11.95 9.88
C ARG A 59 -4.59 -10.50 9.88
N ARG A 60 -5.30 -9.62 9.16
CA ARG A 60 -4.89 -8.22 8.98
C ARG A 60 -6.09 -7.31 9.09
N THR A 61 -5.90 -6.20 9.79
CA THR A 61 -6.87 -5.13 9.90
C THR A 61 -6.34 -3.88 9.23
N PHE A 62 -7.21 -3.16 8.55
CA PHE A 62 -6.88 -1.93 7.84
C PHE A 62 -7.77 -0.83 8.40
N GLN A 63 -7.15 0.18 9.02
CA GLN A 63 -7.89 1.32 9.54
C GLN A 63 -7.97 2.38 8.45
N VAL A 64 -9.15 2.52 7.87
CA VAL A 64 -9.41 3.54 6.84
C VAL A 64 -9.80 4.82 7.54
N VAL A 65 -8.99 5.86 7.38
CA VAL A 65 -9.20 7.17 8.01
C VAL A 65 -9.38 8.29 6.98
N ASP A 66 -9.11 7.99 5.72
CA ASP A 66 -9.20 8.96 4.63
C ASP A 66 -9.86 8.34 3.39
N HIS A 67 -10.46 9.19 2.56
CA HIS A 67 -11.18 8.79 1.36
C HIS A 67 -10.73 9.64 0.17
N ALA A 68 -10.62 9.04 -1.01
CA ALA A 68 -10.27 9.79 -2.21
C ALA A 68 -11.39 10.73 -2.65
N THR A 69 -12.65 10.31 -2.48
CA THR A 69 -13.83 11.07 -2.88
C THR A 69 -14.94 10.94 -1.83
N PRO A 70 -15.84 11.94 -1.72
CA PRO A 70 -17.00 11.86 -0.83
C PRO A 70 -17.98 10.74 -1.23
N GLU A 71 -18.02 10.34 -2.50
CA GLU A 71 -18.83 9.21 -2.97
C GLU A 71 -18.35 7.89 -2.36
N ILE A 72 -17.03 7.65 -2.31
CA ILE A 72 -16.45 6.46 -1.67
C ILE A 72 -16.83 6.43 -0.18
N GLN A 73 -16.75 7.58 0.49
CA GLN A 73 -17.16 7.71 1.88
C GLN A 73 -18.66 7.40 2.07
N ALA A 74 -19.52 7.93 1.19
CA ALA A 74 -20.96 7.70 1.26
C ALA A 74 -21.37 6.24 0.97
N VAL A 75 -20.62 5.55 0.11
CA VAL A 75 -20.81 4.10 -0.11
C VAL A 75 -20.39 3.34 1.14
N LEU A 76 -19.19 3.59 1.65
CA LEU A 76 -18.65 2.90 2.84
C LEU A 76 -19.46 3.15 4.11
N SER A 77 -20.07 4.33 4.26
CA SER A 77 -20.93 4.65 5.40
C SER A 77 -22.24 3.87 5.42
N ARG A 78 -22.68 3.34 4.26
CA ARG A 78 -23.86 2.49 4.13
C ARG A 78 -23.56 1.00 4.26
N VAL A 79 -22.28 0.61 4.31
CA VAL A 79 -21.89 -0.78 4.43
C VAL A 79 -22.00 -1.22 5.88
N GLU A 80 -22.74 -2.30 6.11
CA GLU A 80 -22.92 -2.86 7.43
C GLU A 80 -21.71 -3.68 7.89
N ARG A 81 -21.68 -3.98 9.19
CA ARG A 81 -20.69 -4.88 9.75
C ARG A 81 -20.83 -6.27 9.13
N ALA A 82 -19.71 -6.96 8.99
CA ALA A 82 -19.59 -8.29 8.39
C ALA A 82 -19.92 -8.37 6.89
N THR A 83 -20.21 -7.25 6.23
CA THR A 83 -20.33 -7.20 4.77
C THR A 83 -18.96 -7.31 4.10
N LYS A 84 -18.89 -8.10 3.03
CA LYS A 84 -17.72 -8.21 2.17
C LYS A 84 -17.78 -7.14 1.10
N ILE A 85 -16.70 -6.40 0.92
CA ILE A 85 -16.60 -5.36 -0.10
C ILE A 85 -15.25 -5.43 -0.80
N SER A 86 -15.26 -5.12 -2.09
CA SER A 86 -14.03 -4.98 -2.86
C SER A 86 -13.50 -3.57 -2.68
N VAL A 87 -12.29 -3.42 -2.16
CA VAL A 87 -11.70 -2.11 -1.90
C VAL A 87 -10.34 -1.97 -2.56
N LYS A 88 -10.00 -0.72 -2.87
CA LYS A 88 -8.66 -0.28 -3.20
C LYS A 88 -8.22 0.71 -2.14
N LEU A 89 -7.20 0.33 -1.38
CA LEU A 89 -6.63 1.11 -0.30
C LEU A 89 -5.21 1.54 -0.66
N VAL A 90 -4.83 2.73 -0.23
CA VAL A 90 -3.46 3.23 -0.33
C VAL A 90 -2.97 3.49 1.09
N LYS A 91 -1.83 2.91 1.47
CA LYS A 91 -1.24 3.12 2.79
C LYS A 91 -0.78 4.57 2.89
N LEU A 92 -1.21 5.24 3.95
CA LEU A 92 -0.75 6.59 4.26
C LEU A 92 0.68 6.48 4.83
N THR A 93 1.53 7.46 4.52
CA THR A 93 2.91 7.54 5.03
C THR A 93 3.00 7.82 6.54
N ALA A 94 1.86 7.90 7.21
CA ALA A 94 1.75 8.06 8.66
C ALA A 94 2.17 6.77 9.40
N ARG A 95 2.70 6.92 10.62
CA ARG A 95 3.01 5.79 11.49
C ARG A 95 1.72 5.02 11.83
N GLY A 96 1.60 3.79 11.33
CA GLY A 96 0.50 2.87 11.64
C GLY A 96 -0.04 2.12 10.43
N ASP A 97 -1.13 1.40 10.64
CA ASP A 97 -1.93 0.78 9.57
C ASP A 97 -3.10 1.68 9.18
N LEU A 98 -2.74 2.92 8.84
CA LEU A 98 -3.67 3.92 8.33
C LEU A 98 -3.72 3.86 6.81
N TRP A 99 -4.94 3.79 6.29
CA TRP A 99 -5.21 3.60 4.88
C TRP A 99 -6.18 4.67 4.38
N ARG A 100 -5.98 5.04 3.12
CA ARG A 100 -6.90 5.85 2.34
C ARG A 100 -7.70 4.95 1.40
N ALA A 101 -9.02 4.98 1.48
CA ALA A 101 -9.87 4.31 0.49
C ALA A 101 -9.92 5.14 -0.79
N VAL A 102 -9.35 4.59 -1.87
CA VAL A 102 -9.34 5.24 -3.19
C VAL A 102 -10.29 4.57 -4.20
N GLY A 103 -10.94 3.48 -3.80
CA GLY A 103 -11.99 2.85 -4.57
C GLY A 103 -12.73 1.83 -3.72
N VAL A 104 -14.03 1.75 -3.94
CA VAL A 104 -14.91 0.75 -3.35
C VAL A 104 -15.86 0.25 -4.42
N GLN A 105 -16.03 -1.06 -4.49
CA GLN A 105 -17.12 -1.70 -5.17
C GLN A 105 -17.90 -2.48 -4.11
N PRO A 106 -19.15 -2.10 -3.82
CA PRO A 106 -20.01 -2.94 -3.00
C PRO A 106 -20.11 -4.29 -3.73
N ASP A 107 -20.01 -5.38 -2.98
CA ASP A 107 -20.23 -6.70 -3.53
C ASP A 107 -21.69 -6.75 -3.99
N SER A 108 -21.89 -6.56 -5.29
CA SER A 108 -23.21 -6.56 -5.92
C SER A 108 -23.72 -8.00 -6.09
N THR A 109 -23.38 -8.90 -5.16
CA THR A 109 -24.07 -10.20 -5.04
C THR A 109 -25.48 -9.91 -4.55
N ARG A 110 -26.31 -9.71 -5.57
CA ARG A 110 -27.74 -9.45 -5.64
C ARG A 110 -28.55 -10.32 -4.65
N PRO A 111 -29.77 -9.89 -4.24
CA PRO A 111 -30.80 -10.85 -3.86
C PRO A 111 -31.17 -11.80 -5.00
#